data_AF-A0A349D0F6-F1
#
_entry.id   AF-A0A349D0F6-F1
#
_cell.length_a   1.000
_cell.length_b   1.000
_cell.length_c   1.000
_cell.angle_alpha   90.00
_cell.angle_beta   90.00
_cell.angle_gamma   90.00
#
_symmetry.space_group_name_H-M   'P 1'
#
loop_
_entity.id
_entity.type
_entity.pdbx_description
1 polymer ?
#
loop_
_entity_poly.entity_id
_entity_poly.type
_entity_poly.pdbx_seq_one_letter_code
_entity_poly.pdbx_strand_id
1 'polypeptide(L)'
;MRNRGYFLVSALSILTILGGCAQSGSPTETTFLVSGAKSGAYTAVLAATTPLGILSRPSSALGTFVSLYLSQGKLLKVHAALRSIDVQMTIFHADASVDSNETFALLQEYGSVLQVNVIDTLNRALDRREFLDTYLQSLEALNIRITAKVNELKLKLDDLGKLRKEQRNTAYEIERTLNKAMKAGDYSAVGEKQQELVKAQKTVAETESLEKEARRIRDLHTKLLKVGEERWKAISVNREILIAGLKVIEVPGIENLGILQQGK
;
A
#
# COMPACT_ATOMS: atom_id res chain seq x y z
N MET A 1 -31.66 43.38 -43.18
CA MET A 1 -31.42 42.38 -44.25
C MET A 1 -30.01 41.82 -44.12
N ARG A 2 -29.92 40.49 -44.07
CA ARG A 2 -28.83 39.62 -44.57
C ARG A 2 -27.42 39.76 -43.91
N ASN A 3 -27.08 38.93 -42.93
CA ASN A 3 -26.49 37.57 -43.00
C ASN A 3 -25.02 37.49 -43.49
N ARG A 4 -24.16 37.10 -42.52
CA ARG A 4 -23.12 36.04 -42.55
C ARG A 4 -21.83 36.19 -43.37
N GLY A 5 -20.73 35.92 -42.66
CA GLY A 5 -19.45 35.48 -43.21
C GLY A 5 -18.45 35.11 -42.10
N TYR A 6 -18.67 33.97 -41.44
CA TYR A 6 -17.72 33.33 -40.52
C TYR A 6 -16.41 32.99 -41.26
N PHE A 7 -15.26 33.18 -40.62
CA PHE A 7 -14.10 32.27 -40.59
C PHE A 7 -12.88 33.03 -40.06
N LEU A 8 -12.69 32.99 -38.74
CA LEU A 8 -11.38 32.97 -38.06
C LEU A 8 -11.63 32.71 -36.57
N VAL A 9 -12.33 31.60 -36.32
CA VAL A 9 -12.40 30.92 -35.02
C VAL A 9 -11.20 29.99 -34.97
N SER A 10 -10.10 30.39 -34.32
CA SER A 10 -8.99 29.47 -33.99
C SER A 10 -7.91 30.01 -33.02
N ALA A 11 -7.98 31.23 -32.49
CA ALA A 11 -6.86 31.76 -31.69
C ALA A 11 -7.23 32.58 -30.44
N LEU A 12 -8.51 32.60 -30.04
CA LEU A 12 -9.00 33.51 -28.99
C LEU A 12 -9.81 32.78 -27.90
N SER A 13 -9.22 31.75 -27.29
CA SER A 13 -9.83 31.00 -26.18
C SER A 13 -8.88 30.73 -25.00
N ILE A 14 -7.78 31.49 -24.88
CA ILE A 14 -6.85 31.40 -23.73
C ILE A 14 -6.76 32.73 -22.93
N LEU A 15 -7.49 33.79 -23.32
CA LEU A 15 -7.28 35.13 -22.74
C LEU A 15 -8.49 35.80 -22.04
N THR A 16 -9.50 35.05 -21.60
CA THR A 16 -10.64 35.63 -20.88
C THR A 16 -11.11 34.76 -19.72
N ILE A 17 -10.27 34.59 -18.70
CA ILE A 17 -10.74 34.31 -17.33
C ILE A 17 -9.85 35.07 -16.33
N LEU A 18 -10.45 36.12 -15.75
CA LEU A 18 -10.15 36.71 -14.43
C LEU A 18 -8.94 37.65 -14.27
N GLY A 19 -8.97 38.75 -15.03
CA GLY A 19 -8.66 40.07 -14.49
C GLY A 19 -9.95 40.73 -13.97
N GLY A 20 -10.01 40.97 -12.66
CA GLY A 20 -11.08 41.68 -11.94
C GLY A 20 -10.97 41.32 -10.45
N CYS A 21 -10.70 42.22 -9.50
CA CYS A 21 -10.78 43.67 -9.46
C CYS A 21 -9.57 44.23 -8.68
N ALA A 22 -8.92 45.24 -9.25
CA ALA A 22 -8.24 46.27 -8.47
C ALA A 22 -9.26 47.38 -8.22
N GLN A 23 -9.52 47.73 -6.96
CA GLN A 23 -10.13 49.01 -6.62
C GLN A 23 -9.32 49.68 -5.51
N SER A 24 -9.01 50.93 -5.79
CA SER A 24 -8.13 51.84 -5.07
C SER A 24 -8.61 52.17 -3.66
N GLY A 25 -7.71 52.01 -2.69
CA GLY A 25 -7.70 52.72 -1.42
C GLY A 25 -6.24 53.06 -1.08
N SER A 26 -5.95 54.34 -0.88
CA SER A 26 -4.62 54.93 -0.65
C SER A 26 -3.74 54.18 0.36
N PRO A 27 -2.42 54.02 0.12
CA PRO A 27 -1.51 53.55 1.15
C PRO A 27 -1.15 54.74 2.04
N THR A 28 -1.91 54.96 3.11
CA THR A 28 -1.41 55.73 4.25
C THR A 28 -0.58 54.78 5.09
N GLU A 29 0.69 55.09 5.25
CA GLU A 29 1.61 54.38 6.11
C GLU A 29 1.03 54.22 7.52
N THR A 30 0.90 52.98 7.96
CA THR A 30 0.97 52.65 9.38
C THR A 30 1.95 51.51 9.52
N THR A 31 3.20 51.86 9.79
CA THR A 31 4.19 50.95 10.34
C THR A 31 3.64 50.37 11.64
N PHE A 32 3.30 49.08 11.64
CA PHE A 32 2.97 48.35 12.85
C PHE A 32 3.96 47.22 13.07
N LEU A 33 4.81 47.40 14.08
CA LEU A 33 5.60 46.35 14.71
C LEU A 33 4.63 45.36 15.36
N VAL A 34 4.41 44.20 14.74
CA VAL A 34 3.55 43.15 15.32
C VAL A 34 4.39 41.92 15.63
N SER A 35 4.59 41.72 16.92
CA SER A 35 5.13 40.52 17.55
C SER A 35 4.33 39.27 17.14
N GLY A 36 5.05 38.21 16.76
CA GLY A 36 4.55 37.02 16.04
C GLY A 36 3.46 36.18 16.71
N ALA A 37 3.00 36.53 17.90
CA ALA A 37 1.91 35.82 18.58
C ALA A 37 0.51 36.18 18.04
N LYS A 38 0.31 37.38 17.46
CA LYS A 38 -1.03 37.82 17.02
C LYS A 38 -1.43 37.36 15.62
N SER A 39 -0.47 37.03 14.76
CA SER A 39 -0.74 36.51 13.41
C SER A 39 -1.24 35.06 13.43
N GLY A 40 -0.79 34.24 14.39
CA GLY A 40 -1.23 32.85 14.56
C GLY A 40 -2.65 32.71 15.13
N ALA A 41 -3.09 33.66 15.96
CA ALA A 41 -4.46 33.67 16.46
C ALA A 41 -5.47 33.98 15.33
N TYR A 42 -5.07 34.81 14.35
CA TYR A 42 -5.94 35.18 13.24
C TYR A 42 -6.19 34.01 12.28
N THR A 43 -5.19 33.16 12.01
CA THR A 43 -5.36 31.98 11.14
C THR A 43 -6.20 30.88 11.79
N ALA A 44 -6.10 30.69 13.11
CA ALA A 44 -6.94 29.76 13.86
C ALA A 44 -8.42 30.19 13.86
N VAL A 45 -8.68 31.49 13.98
CA VAL A 45 -10.04 32.04 13.91
C VAL A 45 -10.61 31.97 12.49
N LEU A 46 -9.79 32.17 11.45
CA LEU A 46 -10.21 32.00 10.06
C LEU A 46 -10.57 30.54 9.75
N ALA A 47 -9.79 29.58 10.27
CA ALA A 47 -10.06 28.15 10.10
C ALA A 47 -11.31 27.66 10.85
N ALA A 48 -11.66 28.31 11.96
CA ALA A 48 -12.86 27.99 12.75
C ALA A 48 -14.15 28.59 12.13
N THR A 49 -14.05 29.58 11.24
CA THR A 49 -15.20 30.31 10.70
C THR A 49 -15.55 29.97 9.25
N THR A 50 -14.72 29.19 8.55
CA THR A 50 -15.01 28.72 7.18
C THR A 50 -15.81 27.42 7.17
N PRO A 51 -16.97 27.35 6.47
CA PRO A 51 -17.77 26.12 6.40
C PRO A 51 -17.02 24.98 5.68
N LEU A 52 -17.17 23.77 6.23
CA LEU A 52 -16.49 22.48 5.92
C LEU A 52 -16.62 21.95 4.46
N GLY A 53 -16.76 22.79 3.46
CA GLY A 53 -17.08 22.38 2.08
C GLY A 53 -15.89 21.98 1.20
N ILE A 54 -14.65 22.37 1.51
CA ILE A 54 -13.48 22.10 0.64
C ILE A 54 -12.23 21.86 1.49
N LEU A 55 -12.13 20.69 2.10
CA LEU A 55 -10.87 20.19 2.65
C LEU A 55 -9.97 19.73 1.49
N SER A 56 -9.30 20.69 0.84
CA SER A 56 -8.10 20.40 0.07
C SER A 56 -7.08 19.80 1.04
N ARG A 57 -6.61 18.57 0.77
CA ARG A 57 -5.59 17.90 1.60
C ARG A 57 -4.46 18.89 1.91
N PRO A 58 -4.06 19.08 3.18
CA PRO A 58 -3.15 20.15 3.60
C PRO A 58 -1.70 19.80 3.22
N SER A 59 -1.41 19.73 1.93
CA SER A 59 -0.06 19.58 1.39
C SER A 59 0.66 20.94 1.34
N SER A 60 -0.08 22.04 1.11
CA SER A 60 0.48 23.40 1.14
C SER A 60 0.89 23.83 2.55
N ALA A 61 0.11 23.46 3.57
CA ALA A 61 0.46 23.72 4.97
C ALA A 61 1.71 22.94 5.40
N LEU A 62 1.91 21.73 4.85
CA LEU A 62 3.09 20.90 5.13
C LEU A 62 4.37 21.60 4.67
N GLY A 63 4.36 22.28 3.52
CA GLY A 63 5.50 23.09 3.06
C GLY A 63 5.86 24.23 4.01
N THR A 64 4.87 24.96 4.53
CA THR A 64 5.11 26.01 5.55
C THR A 64 5.59 25.44 6.88
N PHE A 65 5.06 24.29 7.33
CA PHE A 65 5.53 23.63 8.55
C PHE A 65 6.95 23.08 8.39
N VAL A 66 7.30 22.51 7.23
CA VAL A 66 8.66 22.02 6.94
C VAL A 66 9.64 23.19 6.80
N SER A 67 9.26 24.29 6.14
CA SER A 67 10.10 25.49 6.05
C SER A 67 10.30 26.14 7.41
N LEU A 68 9.26 26.22 8.24
CA LEU A 68 9.37 26.72 9.61
C LEU A 68 10.27 25.81 10.45
N TYR A 69 10.11 24.49 10.33
CA TYR A 69 10.89 23.49 11.06
C TYR A 69 12.37 23.49 10.66
N LEU A 70 12.67 23.60 9.36
CA LEU A 70 14.05 23.74 8.85
C LEU A 70 14.67 25.10 9.23
N SER A 71 13.88 26.19 9.21
CA SER A 71 14.36 27.52 9.60
C SER A 71 14.68 27.62 11.11
N GLN A 72 14.05 26.79 11.94
CA GLN A 72 14.30 26.70 13.39
C GLN A 72 15.43 25.72 13.75
N GLY A 73 16.31 25.40 12.79
CA GLY A 73 17.26 24.28 12.70
C GLY A 73 18.24 23.97 13.85
N LYS A 74 17.98 24.43 15.09
CA LYS A 74 18.72 24.05 16.30
C LYS A 74 17.87 23.86 17.58
N LEU A 75 16.58 24.19 17.62
CA LEU A 75 15.86 24.33 18.91
C LEU A 75 14.86 23.23 19.29
N LEU A 76 14.29 22.47 18.35
CA LEU A 76 13.35 21.39 18.68
C LEU A 76 13.92 20.04 18.28
N LYS A 77 14.50 19.34 19.27
CA LYS A 77 14.92 17.94 19.13
C LYS A 77 13.77 17.12 18.54
N VAL A 78 14.09 16.28 17.56
CA VAL A 78 13.26 15.41 16.70
C VAL A 78 12.44 14.38 17.50
N HIS A 79 12.02 14.64 18.74
CA HIS A 79 11.27 13.69 19.56
C HIS A 79 9.87 13.44 19.04
N ALA A 80 9.22 14.42 18.42
CA ALA A 80 7.87 14.22 17.88
C ALA A 80 7.89 13.32 16.64
N ALA A 81 8.85 13.54 15.72
CA ALA A 81 9.01 12.67 14.56
C ALA A 81 9.58 11.31 14.94
N LEU A 82 10.55 11.24 15.87
CA LEU A 82 11.05 9.96 16.38
C LEU A 82 9.97 9.20 17.15
N ARG A 83 9.16 9.84 18.00
CA ARG A 83 7.99 9.20 18.62
C ARG A 83 6.93 8.81 17.61
N SER A 84 6.73 9.57 16.55
CA SER A 84 5.81 9.17 15.48
C SER A 84 6.32 7.93 14.73
N ILE A 85 7.63 7.85 14.49
CA ILE A 85 8.28 6.67 13.90
C ILE A 85 8.20 5.50 14.89
N ASP A 86 8.41 5.73 16.18
CA ASP A 86 8.35 4.72 17.23
C ASP A 86 6.91 4.21 17.44
N VAL A 87 5.92 5.10 17.38
CA VAL A 87 4.48 4.74 17.39
C VAL A 87 4.10 3.98 16.12
N GLN A 88 4.61 4.38 14.94
CA GLN A 88 4.38 3.62 13.71
C GLN A 88 5.05 2.24 13.78
N MET A 89 6.29 2.16 14.25
CA MET A 89 7.03 0.91 14.42
C MET A 89 6.36 0.00 15.45
N THR A 90 5.89 0.54 16.57
CA THR A 90 5.16 -0.24 17.58
C THR A 90 3.79 -0.69 17.08
N ILE A 91 3.07 0.10 16.27
CA ILE A 91 1.83 -0.35 15.62
C ILE A 91 2.14 -1.45 14.59
N PHE A 92 3.17 -1.27 13.76
CA PHE A 92 3.60 -2.30 12.80
C PHE A 92 4.05 -3.60 13.49
N HIS A 93 4.73 -3.51 14.63
CA HIS A 93 5.15 -4.68 15.40
C HIS A 93 4.04 -5.26 16.27
N ALA A 94 3.06 -4.47 16.71
CA ALA A 94 1.91 -4.94 17.47
C ALA A 94 0.88 -5.67 16.58
N ASP A 95 0.74 -5.27 15.30
CA ASP A 95 -0.09 -5.97 14.31
C ASP A 95 0.63 -7.18 13.68
N ALA A 96 1.96 -7.28 13.84
CA ALA A 96 2.72 -8.46 13.44
C ALA A 96 2.45 -9.62 14.41
N SER A 97 1.30 -10.28 14.24
CA SER A 97 1.08 -11.61 14.83
C SER A 97 2.31 -12.49 14.59
N VAL A 98 2.74 -13.27 15.58
CA VAL A 98 3.93 -14.14 15.48
C VAL A 98 3.91 -15.02 14.21
N ASP A 99 2.72 -15.39 13.76
CA ASP A 99 2.43 -16.16 12.54
C ASP A 99 2.69 -15.37 11.23
N SER A 100 2.46 -14.05 11.23
CA SER A 100 2.79 -13.17 10.10
C SER A 100 4.30 -13.06 9.90
N ASN A 101 5.07 -12.99 11.00
CA ASN A 101 6.52 -12.84 10.93
C ASN A 101 7.19 -14.08 10.32
N GLU A 102 6.76 -15.29 10.71
CA GLU A 102 7.23 -16.54 10.08
C GLU A 102 6.88 -16.58 8.58
N THR A 103 5.66 -16.16 8.23
CA THR A 103 5.19 -16.17 6.84
C THR A 103 6.01 -15.22 5.94
N PHE A 104 6.36 -14.04 6.43
CA PHE A 104 7.22 -13.10 5.71
C PHE A 104 8.69 -13.55 5.69
N ALA A 105 9.18 -14.16 6.77
CA ALA A 105 10.53 -14.72 6.81
C ALA A 105 10.69 -15.83 5.77
N LEU A 106 9.73 -16.74 5.65
CA LEU A 106 9.73 -17.79 4.63
C LEU A 106 9.74 -17.19 3.21
N LEU A 107 8.98 -16.12 3.01
CA LEU A 107 8.95 -15.40 1.74
C LEU A 107 10.33 -14.82 1.37
N GLN A 108 10.98 -14.18 2.33
CA GLN A 108 12.29 -13.57 2.17
C GLN A 108 13.37 -14.62 1.95
N GLU A 109 13.33 -15.71 2.72
CA GLU A 109 14.23 -16.87 2.57
C GLU A 109 14.12 -17.42 1.15
N TYR A 110 12.91 -17.67 0.67
CA TYR A 110 12.68 -18.22 -0.65
C TYR A 110 13.04 -17.25 -1.78
N GLY A 111 12.71 -15.97 -1.62
CA GLY A 111 13.14 -14.92 -2.53
C GLY A 111 14.67 -14.84 -2.66
N SER A 112 15.40 -14.97 -1.55
CA SER A 112 16.87 -14.93 -1.56
C SER A 112 17.48 -16.09 -2.36
N VAL A 113 16.92 -17.30 -2.22
CA VAL A 113 17.36 -18.49 -2.97
C VAL A 113 17.03 -18.36 -4.45
N LEU A 114 15.88 -17.77 -4.79
CA LEU A 114 15.48 -17.51 -6.19
C LEU A 114 16.29 -16.37 -6.84
N GLN A 115 16.83 -15.44 -6.07
CA GLN A 115 17.67 -14.36 -6.60
C GLN A 115 19.08 -14.80 -6.97
N VAL A 116 19.53 -15.98 -6.51
CA VAL A 116 20.86 -16.51 -6.85
C VAL A 116 21.00 -16.65 -8.38
N ASN A 117 22.04 -16.04 -8.94
CA ASN A 117 22.41 -16.23 -10.35
C ASN A 117 23.21 -17.52 -10.49
N VAL A 118 22.49 -18.62 -10.71
CA VAL A 118 23.05 -19.98 -10.81
C VAL A 118 24.19 -20.08 -11.81
N ILE A 119 24.14 -19.34 -12.92
CA ILE A 119 25.16 -19.40 -13.98
C ILE A 119 26.47 -18.75 -13.52
N ASP A 120 26.40 -17.56 -12.93
CA ASP A 120 27.59 -16.86 -12.44
C ASP A 120 28.23 -17.62 -11.26
N THR A 121 27.41 -18.15 -10.35
CA THR A 121 27.93 -18.97 -9.23
C THR A 121 28.55 -20.27 -9.72
N LEU A 122 27.95 -20.95 -10.72
CA LEU A 122 28.52 -22.15 -11.34
C LEU A 122 29.87 -21.90 -12.03
N ASN A 123 30.03 -20.74 -12.65
CA ASN A 123 31.29 -20.37 -13.31
C ASN A 123 32.41 -20.08 -12.32
N ARG A 124 32.08 -19.65 -11.09
CA ARG A 124 33.03 -19.36 -10.02
C ARG A 124 33.26 -20.56 -9.08
N ALA A 125 32.36 -21.54 -9.06
CA ALA A 125 32.42 -22.69 -8.18
C ALA A 125 33.61 -23.61 -8.52
N LEU A 126 34.34 -24.04 -7.49
CA LEU A 126 35.39 -25.06 -7.58
C LEU A 126 34.80 -26.43 -7.93
N ASP A 127 33.69 -26.79 -7.29
CA ASP A 127 32.89 -27.98 -7.59
C ASP A 127 31.47 -27.58 -7.99
N ARG A 128 31.16 -27.75 -9.28
CA ARG A 128 29.85 -27.43 -9.84
C ARG A 128 28.76 -28.41 -9.43
N ARG A 129 29.13 -29.68 -9.21
CA ARG A 129 28.18 -30.73 -8.85
C ARG A 129 27.70 -30.52 -7.41
N GLU A 130 28.63 -30.33 -6.49
CA GLU A 130 28.31 -30.09 -5.08
C GLU A 130 27.42 -28.84 -4.89
N PHE A 131 27.77 -27.75 -5.58
CA PHE A 131 26.96 -26.52 -5.57
C PHE A 131 25.52 -26.76 -6.07
N LEU A 132 25.37 -27.43 -7.22
CA LEU A 132 24.04 -27.71 -7.78
C LEU A 132 23.21 -28.62 -6.90
N ASP A 133 23.82 -29.64 -6.30
CA ASP A 133 23.11 -30.58 -5.44
C ASP A 133 22.61 -29.89 -4.17
N THR A 134 23.45 -29.05 -3.56
CA THR A 134 23.06 -28.25 -2.39
C THR A 134 21.97 -27.24 -2.74
N TYR A 135 22.10 -26.57 -3.89
CA TYR A 135 21.11 -25.61 -4.36
C TYR A 135 19.75 -26.29 -4.63
N LEU A 136 19.73 -27.41 -5.35
CA LEU A 136 18.52 -28.16 -5.64
C LEU A 136 17.83 -28.70 -4.37
N GLN A 137 18.61 -29.21 -3.41
CA GLN A 137 18.07 -29.64 -2.11
C GLN A 137 17.46 -28.47 -1.34
N SER A 138 18.11 -27.30 -1.33
CA SER A 138 17.56 -26.11 -0.67
C SER A 138 16.25 -25.64 -1.32
N LEU A 139 16.18 -25.65 -2.66
CA LEU A 139 14.97 -25.32 -3.40
C LEU A 139 13.85 -26.31 -3.13
N GLU A 140 14.14 -27.62 -3.12
CA GLU A 140 13.14 -28.64 -2.83
C GLU A 140 12.58 -28.53 -1.42
N ALA A 141 13.45 -28.35 -0.42
CA ALA A 141 13.04 -28.14 0.96
C ALA A 141 12.13 -26.90 1.11
N LEU A 142 12.47 -25.80 0.42
CA LEU A 142 11.65 -24.59 0.42
C LEU A 142 10.33 -24.76 -0.34
N ASN A 143 10.31 -25.48 -1.47
CA ASN A 143 9.09 -25.81 -2.20
C ASN A 143 8.10 -26.55 -1.29
N ILE A 144 8.57 -27.53 -0.51
CA ILE A 144 7.74 -28.29 0.44
C ILE A 144 7.19 -27.36 1.53
N ARG A 145 8.03 -26.52 2.15
CA ARG A 145 7.62 -25.58 3.20
C ARG A 145 6.60 -24.55 2.69
N ILE A 146 6.85 -23.95 1.52
CA ILE A 146 5.94 -22.99 0.88
C ILE A 146 4.60 -23.67 0.56
N THR A 147 4.63 -24.90 0.03
CA THR A 147 3.40 -25.65 -0.29
C THR A 147 2.55 -25.89 0.96
N ALA A 148 3.18 -26.31 2.06
CA ALA A 148 2.51 -26.46 3.35
C ALA A 148 1.88 -25.15 3.81
N LYS A 149 2.63 -24.03 3.76
CA LYS A 149 2.14 -22.71 4.17
C LYS A 149 1.01 -22.19 3.27
N VAL A 150 1.06 -22.45 1.96
CA VAL A 150 -0.03 -22.12 1.02
C VAL A 150 -1.30 -22.88 1.39
N ASN A 151 -1.20 -24.16 1.76
CA ASN A 151 -2.35 -24.95 2.18
C ASN A 151 -2.91 -24.47 3.53
N GLU A 152 -2.05 -24.13 4.48
CA GLU A 152 -2.46 -23.51 5.75
C GLU A 152 -3.21 -22.19 5.52
N LEU A 153 -2.69 -21.32 4.65
CA LEU A 153 -3.34 -20.06 4.30
C LEU A 153 -4.67 -20.25 3.57
N LYS A 154 -4.82 -21.31 2.75
CA LYS A 154 -6.10 -21.66 2.13
C LYS A 154 -7.15 -22.03 3.20
N LEU A 155 -6.79 -22.87 4.16
CA LEU A 155 -7.71 -23.24 5.25
C LEU A 155 -8.12 -22.02 6.07
N LYS A 156 -7.15 -21.16 6.44
CA LYS A 156 -7.41 -19.89 7.14
C LYS A 156 -8.35 -18.97 6.34
N LEU A 157 -8.19 -18.89 5.02
CA LEU A 157 -9.08 -18.10 4.17
C LEU A 157 -10.50 -18.64 4.12
N ASP A 158 -10.67 -19.97 4.09
CA ASP A 158 -11.99 -20.60 4.10
C ASP A 158 -12.71 -20.32 5.42
N ASP A 159 -11.99 -20.38 6.55
CA ASP A 159 -12.55 -20.08 7.86
C ASP A 159 -12.90 -18.60 8.02
N LEU A 160 -12.02 -17.68 7.58
CA LEU A 160 -12.32 -16.24 7.52
C LEU A 160 -13.53 -15.95 6.61
N GLY A 161 -13.66 -16.67 5.49
CA GLY A 161 -14.79 -16.55 4.57
C GLY A 161 -16.13 -16.97 5.21
N LYS A 162 -16.14 -18.05 6.01
CA LYS A 162 -17.31 -18.47 6.79
C LYS A 162 -17.65 -17.45 7.86
N LEU A 163 -16.66 -17.02 8.65
CA LEU A 163 -16.83 -16.04 9.72
C LEU A 163 -17.38 -14.71 9.18
N ARG A 164 -16.85 -14.23 8.05
CA ARG A 164 -17.35 -13.02 7.38
C ARG A 164 -18.81 -13.17 6.97
N LYS A 165 -19.21 -14.33 6.44
CA LYS A 165 -20.60 -14.59 6.03
C LYS A 165 -21.53 -14.56 7.24
N GLU A 166 -21.15 -15.16 8.35
CA GLU A 166 -21.90 -15.15 9.60
C GLU A 166 -22.07 -13.73 10.14
N GLN A 167 -20.97 -12.98 10.25
CA GLN A 167 -21.00 -11.58 10.72
C GLN A 167 -21.80 -10.66 9.78
N ARG A 168 -21.77 -10.92 8.48
CA ARG A 168 -22.56 -10.16 7.50
C ARG A 168 -24.06 -10.45 7.66
N ASN A 169 -24.43 -11.70 7.93
CA ASN A 169 -25.82 -12.07 8.19
C ASN A 169 -26.34 -11.40 9.47
N THR A 170 -25.55 -11.37 10.55
CA THR A 170 -25.95 -10.68 11.79
C THR A 170 -26.11 -9.19 11.57
N ALA A 171 -25.20 -8.55 10.82
CA ALA A 171 -25.34 -7.13 10.44
C ALA A 171 -26.63 -6.88 9.65
N TYR A 172 -26.99 -7.76 8.70
CA TYR A 172 -28.24 -7.65 7.94
C TYR A 172 -29.49 -7.84 8.80
N GLU A 173 -29.47 -8.74 9.77
CA GLU A 173 -30.57 -8.92 10.71
C GLU A 173 -30.77 -7.66 11.57
N ILE A 174 -29.69 -7.08 12.08
CA ILE A 174 -29.74 -5.83 12.85
C ILE A 174 -30.29 -4.69 11.97
N GLU A 175 -29.77 -4.53 10.76
CA GLU A 175 -30.27 -3.53 9.80
C GLU A 175 -31.77 -3.71 9.50
N ARG A 176 -32.23 -4.95 9.37
CA ARG A 176 -33.65 -5.24 9.18
C ARG A 176 -34.48 -4.85 10.40
N THR A 177 -34.00 -5.09 11.62
CA THR A 177 -34.69 -4.68 12.85
C THR A 177 -34.73 -3.17 13.02
N LEU A 178 -33.62 -2.48 12.71
CA LEU A 178 -33.54 -1.01 12.69
C LEU A 178 -34.58 -0.42 11.74
N ASN A 179 -34.65 -0.93 10.51
CA ASN A 179 -35.61 -0.46 9.51
C ASN A 179 -37.07 -0.71 9.93
N LYS A 180 -37.34 -1.79 10.67
CA LYS A 180 -38.67 -2.04 11.26
C LYS A 180 -38.99 -1.04 12.37
N ALA A 181 -38.04 -0.76 13.28
CA ALA A 181 -38.20 0.20 14.36
C ALA A 181 -38.43 1.63 13.82
N MET A 182 -37.67 2.02 12.78
CA MET A 182 -37.86 3.31 12.09
C MET A 182 -39.26 3.43 11.50
N LYS A 183 -39.79 2.38 10.86
CA LYS A 183 -41.15 2.36 10.30
C LYS A 183 -42.23 2.41 11.38
N ALA A 184 -41.96 1.84 12.56
CA ALA A 184 -42.87 1.86 13.69
C ALA A 184 -42.83 3.17 14.50
N GLY A 185 -41.87 4.07 14.22
CA GLY A 185 -41.68 5.31 14.97
C GLY A 185 -41.05 5.14 16.36
N ASP A 186 -40.45 3.98 16.64
CA ASP A 186 -39.79 3.68 17.91
C ASP A 186 -38.34 4.18 17.89
N TYR A 187 -38.16 5.48 18.13
CA TYR A 187 -36.84 6.12 18.08
C TYR A 187 -35.89 5.68 19.19
N SER A 188 -36.40 5.15 20.30
CA SER A 188 -35.55 4.58 21.37
C SER A 188 -34.85 3.32 20.88
N ALA A 189 -35.60 2.40 20.27
CA ALA A 189 -35.04 1.18 19.69
C ALA A 189 -34.13 1.48 18.48
N VAL A 190 -34.40 2.55 17.71
CA VAL A 190 -33.54 2.96 16.57
C VAL A 190 -32.13 3.32 17.03
N GLY A 191 -32.00 4.10 18.11
CA GLY A 191 -30.68 4.49 18.63
C GLY A 191 -29.83 3.28 19.04
N GLU A 192 -30.43 2.34 19.78
CA GLU A 192 -29.78 1.10 20.20
C GLU A 192 -29.37 0.24 19.01
N LYS A 193 -30.29 0.01 18.06
CA LYS A 193 -30.01 -0.80 16.86
C LYS A 193 -29.00 -0.15 15.92
N GLN A 194 -28.94 1.17 15.85
CA GLN A 194 -27.92 1.87 15.08
C GLN A 194 -26.53 1.64 15.69
N GLN A 195 -26.42 1.70 17.02
CA GLN A 195 -25.16 1.43 17.70
C GLN A 195 -24.71 -0.03 17.53
N GLU A 196 -25.64 -0.99 17.65
CA GLU A 196 -25.38 -2.40 17.35
C GLU A 196 -24.92 -2.62 15.89
N LEU A 197 -25.57 -1.95 14.94
CA LEU A 197 -25.24 -2.05 13.52
C LEU A 197 -23.83 -1.56 13.24
N VAL A 198 -23.43 -0.41 13.81
CA VAL A 198 -22.06 0.11 13.65
C VAL A 198 -21.02 -0.86 14.22
N LYS A 199 -21.30 -1.50 15.36
CA LYS A 199 -20.40 -2.52 15.93
C LYS A 199 -20.30 -3.74 15.02
N ALA A 200 -21.42 -4.24 14.49
CA ALA A 200 -21.43 -5.39 13.58
C ALA A 200 -20.76 -5.07 12.23
N GLN A 201 -20.94 -3.87 11.69
CA GLN A 201 -20.25 -3.44 10.47
C GLN A 201 -18.73 -3.32 10.68
N LYS A 202 -18.30 -2.87 11.86
CA LYS A 202 -16.88 -2.82 12.22
C LYS A 202 -16.26 -4.22 12.22
N THR A 203 -16.90 -5.21 12.85
CA THR A 203 -16.37 -6.59 12.88
C THR A 203 -16.33 -7.23 11.50
N VAL A 204 -17.34 -6.97 10.65
CA VAL A 204 -17.31 -7.40 9.24
C VAL A 204 -16.12 -6.77 8.50
N ALA A 205 -15.89 -5.47 8.68
CA ALA A 205 -14.79 -4.76 8.02
C ALA A 205 -13.41 -5.27 8.47
N GLU A 206 -13.24 -5.57 9.76
CA GLU A 206 -12.02 -6.17 10.31
C GLU A 206 -11.74 -7.54 9.67
N THR A 207 -12.75 -8.42 9.64
CA THR A 207 -12.63 -9.75 9.03
C THR A 207 -12.37 -9.67 7.52
N GLU A 208 -12.99 -8.71 6.82
CA GLU A 208 -12.71 -8.45 5.40
C GLU A 208 -11.28 -7.99 5.15
N SER A 209 -10.71 -7.17 6.04
CA SER A 209 -9.32 -6.73 5.94
C SER A 209 -8.37 -7.92 6.08
N LEU A 210 -8.59 -8.75 7.09
CA LEU A 210 -7.80 -9.97 7.33
C LEU A 210 -7.91 -10.96 6.16
N GLU A 211 -9.11 -11.16 5.61
CA GLU A 211 -9.30 -12.03 4.44
C GLU A 211 -8.51 -11.51 3.22
N LYS A 212 -8.55 -10.19 2.97
CA LYS A 212 -7.82 -9.57 1.86
C LYS A 212 -6.31 -9.71 2.03
N GLU A 213 -5.81 -9.52 3.24
CA GLU A 213 -4.40 -9.65 3.55
C GLU A 213 -3.92 -11.10 3.36
N ALA A 214 -4.59 -12.07 3.98
CA ALA A 214 -4.26 -13.49 3.86
C ALA A 214 -4.30 -13.95 2.38
N ARG A 215 -5.24 -13.43 1.59
CA ARG A 215 -5.34 -13.71 0.15
C ARG A 215 -4.13 -13.20 -0.61
N ARG A 216 -3.71 -11.96 -0.36
CA ARG A 216 -2.51 -11.38 -0.99
C ARG A 216 -1.25 -12.17 -0.64
N ILE A 217 -1.08 -12.53 0.63
CA ILE A 217 0.06 -13.30 1.10
C ILE A 217 0.10 -14.68 0.42
N ARG A 218 -1.03 -15.39 0.39
CA ARG A 218 -1.15 -16.68 -0.31
C ARG A 218 -0.83 -16.56 -1.79
N ASP A 219 -1.35 -15.54 -2.47
CA ASP A 219 -1.12 -15.34 -3.90
C ASP A 219 0.36 -15.09 -4.20
N LEU A 220 1.04 -14.36 -3.31
CA LEU A 220 2.47 -14.11 -3.43
C LEU A 220 3.29 -15.39 -3.22
N HIS A 221 2.97 -16.19 -2.20
CA HIS A 221 3.57 -17.51 -1.99
C HIS A 221 3.35 -18.45 -3.18
N THR A 222 2.14 -18.46 -3.74
CA THR A 222 1.79 -19.31 -4.89
C THR A 222 2.58 -18.91 -6.14
N LYS A 223 2.76 -17.60 -6.37
CA LYS A 223 3.59 -17.11 -7.47
C LYS A 223 5.06 -17.50 -7.30
N LEU A 224 5.61 -17.35 -6.10
CA LEU A 224 6.99 -17.77 -5.83
C LEU A 224 7.16 -19.28 -5.97
N LEU A 225 6.20 -20.07 -5.48
CA LEU A 225 6.22 -21.53 -5.60
C LEU A 225 6.32 -21.95 -7.06
N LYS A 226 5.48 -21.36 -7.92
CA LYS A 226 5.52 -21.63 -9.36
C LYS A 226 6.88 -21.31 -9.98
N VAL A 227 7.47 -20.16 -9.64
CA VAL A 227 8.81 -19.77 -10.12
C VAL A 227 9.87 -20.75 -9.64
N GLY A 228 9.82 -21.18 -8.38
CA GLY A 228 10.79 -22.13 -7.83
C GLY A 228 10.64 -23.55 -8.36
N GLU A 229 9.42 -24.02 -8.61
CA GLU A 229 9.14 -25.31 -9.26
C GLU A 229 9.66 -25.33 -10.70
N GLU A 230 9.36 -24.27 -11.47
CA GLU A 230 9.86 -24.10 -12.85
C GLU A 230 11.39 -24.09 -12.88
N ARG A 231 12.01 -23.35 -11.95
CA ARG A 231 13.47 -23.27 -11.84
C ARG A 231 14.10 -24.61 -11.43
N TRP A 232 13.54 -25.27 -10.43
CA TRP A 232 14.02 -26.57 -9.97
C TRP A 232 13.97 -27.58 -11.12
N LYS A 233 12.87 -27.62 -11.88
CA LYS A 233 12.70 -28.49 -13.04
C LYS A 233 13.69 -28.15 -14.15
N ALA A 234 13.90 -26.86 -14.45
CA ALA A 234 14.84 -26.44 -15.48
C ALA A 234 16.28 -26.85 -15.13
N ILE A 235 16.69 -26.70 -13.87
CA ILE A 235 18.03 -27.08 -13.42
C ILE A 235 18.18 -28.60 -13.37
N SER A 236 17.17 -29.35 -12.90
CA SER A 236 17.25 -30.80 -12.80
C SER A 236 17.35 -31.48 -14.17
N VAL A 237 16.56 -31.02 -15.16
CA VAL A 237 16.62 -31.54 -16.54
C VAL A 237 17.98 -31.25 -17.20
N ASN A 238 18.56 -30.08 -16.94
CA ASN A 238 19.82 -29.66 -17.57
C ASN A 238 21.06 -29.95 -16.70
N ARG A 239 20.93 -30.71 -15.61
CA ARG A 239 21.97 -30.88 -14.59
C ARG A 239 23.30 -31.33 -15.17
N GLU A 240 23.29 -32.36 -16.03
CA GLU A 240 24.51 -32.90 -16.62
C GLU A 240 25.22 -31.88 -17.53
N ILE A 241 24.44 -31.11 -18.29
CA ILE A 241 24.96 -30.09 -19.21
C ILE A 241 25.55 -28.91 -18.42
N LEU A 242 24.89 -28.50 -17.34
CA LEU A 242 25.36 -27.44 -16.43
C LEU A 242 26.65 -27.84 -15.71
N ILE A 243 26.76 -29.10 -15.28
CA ILE A 243 28.00 -29.65 -14.69
C ILE A 243 29.12 -29.65 -15.74
N ALA A 244 28.83 -30.11 -16.96
CA ALA A 244 29.79 -30.15 -18.07
C ALA A 244 30.25 -28.76 -18.54
N GLY A 245 29.58 -27.67 -18.14
CA GLY A 245 29.95 -26.32 -18.51
C GLY A 245 29.63 -25.94 -19.95
N LEU A 246 28.79 -26.72 -20.62
CA LEU A 246 28.32 -26.42 -21.97
C LEU A 246 27.25 -25.33 -21.87
N LYS A 247 27.35 -24.28 -22.70
CA LYS A 247 26.32 -23.23 -22.81
C LYS A 247 25.03 -23.86 -23.36
N VAL A 248 24.02 -23.98 -22.51
CA VAL A 248 22.67 -24.34 -22.96
C VAL A 248 22.07 -23.14 -23.69
N ILE A 249 21.74 -23.32 -24.96
CA ILE A 249 20.97 -22.39 -25.79
C ILE A 249 19.50 -22.65 -25.47
N GLU A 250 18.82 -21.64 -24.92
CA GLU A 250 17.35 -21.51 -24.81
C GLU A 250 16.62 -22.68 -24.12
N VAL A 251 16.53 -22.62 -22.79
CA VAL A 251 15.60 -23.45 -22.01
C VAL A 251 14.33 -22.64 -21.73
N PRO A 252 13.13 -23.18 -22.03
CA PRO A 252 11.87 -22.56 -21.64
C PRO A 252 11.85 -22.32 -20.12
N GLY A 253 11.67 -21.06 -19.71
CA GLY A 253 11.66 -20.65 -18.30
C GLY A 253 12.88 -19.84 -17.84
N ILE A 254 13.95 -19.72 -18.65
CA ILE A 254 15.05 -18.77 -18.40
C ILE A 254 14.86 -17.47 -19.19
N GLU A 255 14.01 -17.48 -20.23
CA GLU A 255 13.79 -16.38 -21.17
C GLU A 255 13.01 -15.18 -20.60
N ASN A 256 12.34 -15.33 -19.44
CA ASN A 256 11.64 -14.23 -18.77
C ASN A 256 12.51 -13.43 -17.79
N LEU A 257 13.84 -13.59 -17.83
CA LEU A 257 14.79 -12.79 -17.04
C LEU A 257 15.43 -11.65 -17.85
N GLY A 258 14.68 -11.07 -18.79
CA GLY A 258 15.08 -9.88 -19.56
C GLY A 258 15.35 -8.66 -18.67
N ILE A 259 16.52 -8.59 -18.03
CA ILE A 259 17.16 -7.35 -17.62
C ILE A 259 17.96 -6.88 -18.84
N LEU A 260 17.30 -6.04 -19.62
CA LEU A 260 17.81 -5.26 -20.73
C LEU A 260 19.09 -4.48 -20.32
N GLN A 261 20.21 -4.75 -20.99
CA GLN A 261 20.88 -3.76 -21.84
C GLN A 261 21.99 -4.40 -22.68
N GLN A 262 21.75 -4.49 -23.98
CA GLN A 262 22.83 -4.43 -24.97
C GLN A 262 23.50 -3.05 -24.84
N GLY A 263 24.83 -3.04 -24.78
CA GLY A 263 25.60 -1.81 -24.67
C GLY A 263 27.06 -2.00 -25.03
N LYS A 264 27.32 -2.02 -26.35
CA LYS A 264 28.62 -1.97 -27.07
C LYS A 264 29.48 -3.24 -27.10
#